data_AF-A0A383ECZ7-F1
#
_entry.id   AF-A0A383ECZ7-F1
#
_cell.length_a   1.000
_cell.length_b   1.000
_cell.length_c   1.000
_cell.angle_alpha   90.00
_cell.angle_beta   90.00
_cell.angle_gamma   90.00
#
_symmetry.space_group_name_H-M   'P 1'
#
loop_
_entity.id
_entity.type
_entity.pdbx_description
1 polymer ?
#
loop_
_entity_poly.entity_id
_entity_poly.type
_entity_poly.pdbx_seq_one_letter_code
_entity_poly.pdbx_strand_id
1 'polypeptide(L)' 'NKGLWIAEIELEFEEESFDVPKWVLEEVTGDEKYYNSNLSKHPYNSWQE' A
#
# COMPACT_ATOMS: atom_id res chain seq x y z
N ASN A 1 -5.94 -7.50 9.36
CA ASN A 1 -5.15 -7.38 8.10
C ASN A 1 -4.55 -8.70 7.60
N LYS A 2 -5.07 -9.86 7.99
CA LYS A 2 -4.56 -11.15 7.47
C LYS A 2 -4.89 -11.25 5.97
N GLY A 3 -3.90 -11.64 5.15
CA GLY A 3 -4.06 -11.77 3.70
C GLY A 3 -3.67 -10.50 2.91
N LEU A 4 -3.47 -9.37 3.58
CA LEU A 4 -2.96 -8.15 2.95
C LEU A 4 -1.43 -8.15 2.94
N TRP A 5 -0.85 -7.87 1.78
CA TRP A 5 0.58 -7.61 1.61
C TRP A 5 0.74 -6.19 1.06
N ILE A 6 1.52 -5.37 1.76
CA ILE A 6 1.85 -4.01 1.36
C ILE A 6 3.37 -3.88 1.40
N ALA A 7 3.93 -3.15 0.44
CA ALA A 7 5.30 -2.70 0.46
C ALA A 7 5.31 -1.19 0.27
N GLU A 8 6.21 -0.52 0.98
CA GLU A 8 6.51 0.90 0.82
C GLU A 8 7.98 1.00 0.39
N ILE A 9 8.27 1.93 -0.51
CA ILE A 9 9.62 2.24 -0.97
C ILE A 9 9.92 3.69 -0.63
N GLU A 10 11.11 3.94 -0.11
CA GLU A 10 11.63 5.29 0.10
C GLU A 10 12.47 5.68 -1.11
N LEU A 11 12.19 6.86 -1.68
CA LEU A 11 12.95 7.47 -2.78
C LEU A 11 13.73 8.68 -2.23
N GLU A 12 14.89 8.97 -2.81
CA GLU A 12 15.71 10.13 -2.44
C GLU A 12 15.06 11.46 -2.88
N PHE A 13 14.29 11.44 -3.98
CA PHE A 13 13.54 12.59 -4.51
C PHE A 13 12.29 12.14 -5.28
N GLU A 14 11.33 13.05 -5.46
CA GLU A 14 9.99 12.73 -5.99
C GLU A 14 10.01 12.16 -7.42
N GLU A 15 10.94 12.61 -8.26
CA GLU A 15 11.08 12.17 -9.64
C GLU A 15 12.04 10.98 -9.85
N GLU A 16 12.51 10.36 -8.76
CA GLU A 16 13.39 9.20 -8.85
C GLU A 16 12.67 8.04 -9.56
N SER A 17 13.25 7.55 -10.65
CA SER A 17 12.72 6.40 -11.37
C SER A 17 13.17 5.11 -10.71
N PHE A 18 12.25 4.15 -10.57
CA PHE A 18 12.54 2.84 -10.02
C PHE A 18 11.82 1.75 -10.82
N ASP A 19 12.37 0.54 -10.81
CA ASP A 19 11.74 -0.62 -11.43
C ASP A 19 10.72 -1.24 -10.48
N VAL A 20 9.46 -1.30 -10.91
CA VAL A 20 8.39 -1.95 -10.14
C VAL A 20 8.57 -3.48 -10.23
N PRO A 21 8.78 -4.18 -9.09
CA PRO A 21 8.89 -5.64 -9.11
C PRO A 21 7.61 -6.31 -9.61
N LYS A 22 7.73 -7.42 -10.35
CA LYS A 22 6.58 -8.15 -10.93
C LYS A 22 5.54 -8.68 -9.93
N TRP A 23 5.89 -8.75 -8.65
CA TRP A 23 4.98 -9.18 -7.58
C TRP A 23 4.12 -8.03 -7.04
N VAL A 24 4.45 -6.78 -7.36
CA VAL A 24 3.60 -5.62 -7.08
C VAL A 24 2.44 -5.65 -8.07
N LEU A 25 1.22 -5.69 -7.55
CA LEU A 25 0.00 -5.82 -8.35
C LEU A 25 -0.68 -4.47 -8.58
N GLU A 26 -0.74 -3.64 -7.54
CA GLU A 26 -1.48 -2.39 -7.52
C GLU A 26 -0.67 -1.32 -6.78
N GLU A 27 -0.60 -0.13 -7.37
CA GLU A 27 -0.08 1.05 -6.69
C GLU A 27 -1.21 1.70 -5.89
N VAL A 28 -0.99 1.83 -4.59
CA VAL A 28 -2.01 2.33 -3.64
C VAL A 28 -1.57 3.64 -2.97
N THR A 29 -0.59 4.32 -3.56
CA THR A 29 -0.10 5.62 -3.09
C THR A 29 -1.26 6.62 -3.05
N GLY A 30 -1.47 7.27 -1.89
CA GLY A 30 -2.54 8.24 -1.71
C GLY A 30 -3.93 7.65 -1.41
N ASP A 31 -4.12 6.33 -1.48
CA ASP A 31 -5.39 5.71 -1.07
C ASP A 31 -5.42 5.55 0.45
N GLU A 32 -6.19 6.43 1.10
CA GLU A 32 -6.27 6.52 2.55
C GLU A 32 -6.66 5.20 3.22
N LYS A 33 -7.41 4.31 2.54
CA LYS A 33 -7.83 3.04 3.16
C LYS A 33 -6.63 2.16 3.53
N TYR A 34 -5.52 2.25 2.80
CA TYR A 34 -4.28 1.50 3.08
C TYR A 34 -3.35 2.19 4.08
N TYR A 35 -3.67 3.39 4.56
CA TYR A 35 -2.85 4.05 5.57
C TYR A 35 -2.90 3.27 6.88
N ASN A 36 -1.78 3.25 7.62
CA ASN A 36 -1.69 2.53 8.90
C ASN A 36 -2.77 2.97 9.91
N SER A 37 -3.07 4.27 9.95
CA SER A 37 -4.13 4.83 10.81
C SER A 37 -5.51 4.27 10.46
N ASN A 38 -5.81 4.08 9.18
CA ASN A 38 -7.08 3.52 8.71
C ASN A 38 -7.09 1.98 8.84
N LEU A 39 -6.03 1.27 8.44
CA LEU A 39 -5.91 -0.19 8.60
C LEU A 39 -5.98 -0.65 10.06
N SER A 40 -5.59 0.19 11.01
CA SER A 40 -5.72 -0.09 12.44
C SER A 40 -7.17 -0.03 12.94
N LYS A 41 -8.00 0.83 12.34
CA LYS A 41 -9.41 1.06 12.71
C LYS A 41 -10.38 0.24 11.87
N HIS A 42 -10.05 0.04 10.60
CA HIS A 42 -10.81 -0.66 9.58
C HIS A 42 -9.92 -1.75 8.99
N PRO A 43 -9.74 -2.88 9.69
CA PRO A 43 -8.88 -3.94 9.21
C PRO A 43 -9.28 -4.43 7.82
N TYR A 44 -8.31 -4.75 6.97
CA TYR A 44 -8.56 -5.23 5.60
C TYR A 44 -9.56 -6.39 5.51
N ASN A 45 -9.56 -7.29 6.50
CA ASN A 45 -10.50 -8.41 6.56
C ASN A 45 -11.95 -8.02 6.89
N SER A 46 -12.24 -6.74 7.13
CA SER A 46 -13.59 -6.20 7.29
C SER A 46 -14.04 -5.33 6.12
N TRP A 47 -13.22 -5.18 5.08
CA TRP A 47 -13.62 -4.44 3.88
C TRP A 47 -14.64 -5.25 3.10
N GLN A 48 -15.68 -4.57 2.60
CA GLN A 48 -16.63 -5.17 1.67
C GLN A 48 -16.20 -4.73 0.28
N GLU A 49 -15.69 -5.68 -0.51
CA GLU A 49 -15.48 -5.50 -1.96
C GLU A 49 -16.77 -5.80 -2.73
#